data_AF-A0A1Q8X9C5-F1
#
_entry.id   AF-A0A1Q8X9C5-F1
#
_cell.length_a   1.000
_cell.length_b   1.000
_cell.length_c   1.000
_cell.angle_alpha   90.00
_cell.angle_beta   90.00
_cell.angle_gamma   90.00
#
_symmetry.space_group_name_H-M   'P 1'
#
loop_
_entity.id
_entity.type
_entity.pdbx_description
1 polymer ?
#
loop_
_entity_poly.entity_id
_entity_poly.type
_entity_poly.pdbx_seq_one_letter_code
_entity_poly.pdbx_strand_id
1 'polypeptide(L)' 'MHRMVYPTKDKAINYIASWIELRYNHIRLHSALGYRTPNEVERELLNLTKAA' A
#
# COMPACT_ATOMS: atom_id res chain seq x y z
N MET A 1 -3.89 11.99 18.90
CA MET A 1 -3.99 11.73 17.44
C MET A 1 -3.23 12.81 16.69
N HIS A 2 -2.37 12.46 15.73
CA HIS A 2 -1.71 13.46 14.89
C HIS A 2 -2.59 13.70 13.65
N ARG A 3 -3.19 14.88 13.54
CA ARG A 3 -3.97 15.29 12.36
C ARG A 3 -3.06 16.10 11.45
N MET A 4 -2.88 15.61 10.23
CA MET A 4 -2.16 16.33 9.19
C MET A 4 -3.13 17.28 8.49
N VAL A 5 -2.76 18.56 8.36
CA VAL A 5 -3.57 19.58 7.67
C VAL A 5 -2.92 19.84 6.32
N TYR A 6 -3.67 19.63 5.25
CA TYR A 6 -3.20 19.86 3.89
C TYR A 6 -3.75 21.19 3.37
N PRO A 7 -2.93 21.99 2.68
CA PRO A 7 -3.36 23.29 2.17
C PRO A 7 -4.28 23.19 0.95
N THR A 8 -4.25 22.08 0.21
CA THR A 8 -5.15 21.81 -0.91
C THR A 8 -5.54 20.32 -0.96
N LYS A 9 -6.65 20.03 -1.63
CA LYS A 9 -7.09 18.66 -1.89
C LYS A 9 -6.05 17.87 -2.69
N ASP A 10 -5.43 18.48 -3.70
CA ASP A 10 -4.43 17.81 -4.54
C ASP A 10 -3.18 17.42 -3.75
N LYS A 11 -2.72 18.27 -2.83
CA LYS A 11 -1.60 17.94 -1.94
C LYS A 11 -1.94 16.80 -0.98
N ALA A 12 -3.18 16.73 -0.51
CA ALA A 12 -3.64 15.61 0.30
C ALA A 12 -3.65 14.31 -0.51
N ILE A 13 -4.21 14.33 -1.73
CA ILE A 13 -4.26 13.16 -2.62
C ILE A 13 -2.86 12.66 -2.95
N ASN A 14 -1.96 13.55 -3.37
CA ASN A 14 -0.59 13.17 -3.73
C ASN A 14 0.17 12.58 -2.54
N TYR A 15 -0.02 13.13 -1.34
CA TYR A 15 0.59 12.60 -0.12
C TYR A 15 0.04 11.21 0.22
N ILE A 16 -1.29 11.04 0.18
CA ILE A 16 -1.93 9.76 0.47
C ILE A 16 -1.50 8.70 -0.55
N ALA A 17 -1.52 9.01 -1.84
CA ALA A 17 -1.05 8.12 -2.89
C ALA A 17 0.42 7.73 -2.68
N SER A 18 1.30 8.72 -2.46
CA SER A 18 2.72 8.46 -2.19
C SER A 18 2.93 7.57 -0.96
N TRP A 19 2.12 7.76 0.09
CA TRP A 19 2.19 6.94 1.29
C TRP A 19 1.68 5.52 1.06
N ILE A 20 0.58 5.36 0.31
CA ILE A 20 0.04 4.04 -0.07
C ILE A 20 1.09 3.27 -0.87
N GLU A 21 1.61 3.88 -1.93
CA GLU A 21 2.57 3.23 -2.81
C GLU A 21 3.86 2.89 -2.06
N LEU A 22 4.53 3.89 -1.48
CA LEU A 22 5.89 3.70 -0.97
C LEU A 22 5.96 3.02 0.40
N ARG A 23 4.91 3.15 1.21
CA ARG A 23 4.94 2.70 2.62
C ARG A 23 3.94 1.62 2.89
N TYR A 24 2.67 1.83 2.56
CA TYR A 24 1.63 0.87 2.89
C TYR A 24 1.85 -0.45 2.13
N ASN A 25 1.93 -0.37 0.80
CA ASN A 25 2.02 -1.55 -0.05
C ASN A 25 3.33 -2.33 0.12
N HIS A 26 4.43 -1.65 0.46
CA HIS A 26 5.76 -2.26 0.58
C HIS A 26 6.21 -2.64 2.01
N ILE A 27 5.69 -1.99 3.05
CA ILE A 27 6.26 -2.14 4.42
C ILE A 27 5.20 -2.61 5.41
N ARG A 28 3.92 -2.33 5.18
CA ARG A 28 2.88 -2.66 6.16
C ARG A 28 2.60 -4.17 6.15
N LEU A 29 2.85 -4.82 7.28
CA LEU A 29 2.45 -6.21 7.48
C LEU A 29 0.97 -6.29 7.89
N HIS A 30 0.24 -7.22 7.27
CA HIS A 30 -1.16 -7.49 7.56
C HIS A 30 -1.34 -8.89 8.16
N SER A 31 -1.95 -8.98 9.35
CA SER A 31 -2.26 -10.26 9.99
C SER A 31 -3.15 -11.15 9.13
N ALA A 32 -4.13 -10.57 8.44
CA ALA A 32 -4.97 -11.28 7.47
C ALA A 32 -4.20 -11.83 6.26
N LEU A 33 -3.02 -11.28 5.95
CA LEU A 33 -2.13 -11.76 4.88
C LEU A 33 -1.03 -12.70 5.41
N GLY A 34 -1.12 -13.12 6.68
CA GLY A 34 -0.09 -13.94 7.33
C GLY A 34 1.17 -13.15 7.65
N TYR A 35 1.04 -11.87 8.01
CA TYR A 35 2.15 -10.94 8.24
C TYR A 35 3.03 -10.72 7.00
N ARG A 36 2.39 -10.69 5.82
CA ARG A 36 3.00 -10.27 4.56
C ARG A 36 2.51 -8.89 4.15
N THR A 37 3.26 -8.27 3.26
CA THR A 37 2.92 -6.97 2.66
C THR A 37 1.91 -7.15 1.52
N PRO A 38 1.09 -6.15 1.21
CA PRO A 38 0.16 -6.21 0.08
C PRO A 38 0.87 -6.54 -1.26
N ASN A 39 2.03 -5.93 -1.51
CA ASN A 39 2.79 -6.16 -2.75
C ASN A 39 3.33 -7.59 -2.89
N GLU A 40 3.69 -8.25 -1.78
CA GLU A 40 4.13 -9.65 -1.84
C GLU A 40 2.98 -10.58 -2.26
N VAL A 41 1.79 -10.35 -1.70
CA VAL A 41 0.59 -11.14 -2.03
C VAL A 41 0.14 -10.89 -3.45
N GLU A 42 0.15 -9.63 -3.90
CA GLU A 42 -0.17 -9.29 -5.29
C GLU A 42 0.83 -9.95 -6.26
N ARG A 43 2.13 -9.89 -5.98
CA ARG A 43 3.16 -10.53 -6.81
C ARG A 43 2.99 -12.04 -6.90
N GLU A 44 2.69 -12.69 -5.78
CA GLU A 44 2.42 -14.13 -5.75
C GLU A 44 1.20 -14.47 -6.61
N LEU A 45 0.10 -13.71 -6.46
CA LEU A 45 -1.10 -13.87 -7.28
C LEU A 45 -0.79 -13.71 -8.77
N LEU A 46 -0.06 -12.65 -9.15
CA LEU A 46 0.33 -12.41 -10.54
C LEU A 46 1.20 -13.56 -11.10
N ASN A 47 2.12 -14.10 -10.30
CA ASN A 47 2.93 -15.24 -10.72
C ASN A 47 2.09 -16.50 -10.94
N LEU A 48 1.11 -16.77 -10.06
CA LEU A 48 0.18 -17.89 -10.22
C LEU A 48 -0.66 -17.74 -11.49
N THR A 49 -1.18 -16.54 -11.76
CA THR A 49 -1.98 -16.30 -12.98
C THR A 49 -1.18 -16.44 -14.27
N LYS A 50 0.14 -16.19 -14.24
CA LYS A 50 1.02 -16.36 -15.41
C LYS A 50 1.42 -17.82 -15.65
N ALA A 51 1.35 -18.65 -14.62
CA ALA A 51 1.72 -20.07 -14.70
C ALA A 51 0.55 -20.98 -15.10
N ALA A 52 -0.68 -20.45 -15.10
CA ALA A 52 -1.90 -21.11 -15.56
C ALA A 52 -2.14 -20.87 -17.06
#